data_AF-A0A2N5XMN2-F1
#
_entry.id   AF-A0A2N5XMN2-F1
#
_cell.length_a   1.000
_cell.length_b   1.000
_cell.length_c   1.000
_cell.angle_alpha   90.00
_cell.angle_beta   90.00
_cell.angle_gamma   90.00
#
_symmetry.space_group_name_H-M   'P 1'
#
loop_
_entity.id
_entity.type
_entity.pdbx_description
1 polymer ?
#
loop_
_entity_poly.entity_id
_entity_poly.type
_entity_poly.pdbx_seq_one_letter_code
_entity_poly.pdbx_strand_id
1 'polypeptide(L)'
;MIQNPVIDAKIEQLDGLGAILPLDRATQLASLLSDDDIETLRHLAKAGMGANSLRALMSDLGYLEGWALAAIGTPLPWPAPQDLILKFIAHHLWDPSATSAEVPAATVAAEVSAENGMVVGTGAKTKTRTHGMPQDVAETLRDQGLLRSKGPHAPATVERRLAHWSTLHRWRELDGAFGSTQIRAAMRLAVRVADRPRGRKSQKAITLDVLEQLLATCETAAMAPMGHLRDPHNKLVQQSSLDPGPLNPLVRLVDVRDRALLLVGFASGGRRRSELTSMRFSQLT
;
A
#
# COMPACT_ATOMS: atom_id res chain seq x y z
N MET A 1 -22.97 2.53 23.01
CA MET A 1 -22.47 1.69 21.90
C MET A 1 -23.24 0.38 21.94
N ILE A 2 -24.07 0.11 20.93
CA ILE A 2 -24.73 -1.19 20.83
C ILE A 2 -23.65 -2.16 20.32
N GLN A 3 -23.18 -3.07 21.16
CA GLN A 3 -22.30 -4.16 20.72
C GLN A 3 -23.12 -5.06 19.79
N ASN A 4 -22.65 -5.24 18.57
CA ASN A 4 -23.23 -6.18 17.62
C ASN A 4 -22.43 -7.48 17.73
N PRO A 5 -22.95 -8.51 18.44
CA PRO A 5 -22.19 -9.73 18.71
C PRO A 5 -21.77 -10.47 17.44
N VAL A 6 -22.49 -10.27 16.33
CA VAL A 6 -22.13 -10.84 15.02
C VAL A 6 -20.88 -10.17 14.45
N ILE A 7 -20.78 -8.85 14.57
CA ILE A 7 -19.61 -8.09 14.08
C ILE A 7 -18.38 -8.39 14.95
N ASP A 8 -18.57 -8.48 16.26
CA ASP A 8 -17.47 -8.81 17.20
C ASP A 8 -16.88 -10.21 16.89
N ALA A 9 -17.73 -11.20 16.62
CA ALA A 9 -17.29 -12.55 16.23
C ALA A 9 -16.52 -12.55 14.89
N LYS A 10 -16.98 -11.76 13.91
CA LYS A 10 -16.28 -11.60 12.62
C LYS A 10 -14.92 -10.93 12.78
N ILE A 11 -14.82 -9.92 13.65
CA ILE A 11 -13.55 -9.25 13.96
C ILE A 11 -12.55 -10.26 14.53
N GLU A 12 -12.97 -11.08 15.50
CA GLU A 12 -12.11 -12.11 16.09
C GLU A 12 -11.62 -13.12 15.03
N GLN A 13 -12.51 -13.54 14.13
CA GLN A 13 -12.14 -14.43 13.02
C GLN A 13 -11.13 -13.78 12.06
N LEU A 14 -11.26 -12.49 11.77
CA LEU A 14 -10.33 -11.75 10.91
C LEU A 14 -8.97 -11.53 11.59
N ASP A 15 -8.95 -11.26 12.89
CA ASP A 15 -7.70 -11.15 13.67
C ASP A 15 -6.96 -12.49 13.72
N GLY A 16 -7.70 -13.60 13.83
CA GLY A 16 -7.18 -14.97 13.76
C GLY A 16 -6.48 -15.32 12.44
N LEU A 17 -6.70 -14.56 11.37
CA LEU A 17 -6.01 -14.72 10.08
C LEU A 17 -4.60 -14.11 10.05
N GLY A 18 -4.11 -13.58 11.18
CA GLY A 18 -2.75 -13.03 11.29
C GLY A 18 -2.59 -11.65 10.65
N ALA A 19 -3.69 -10.99 10.30
CA ALA A 19 -3.67 -9.58 10.00
C ALA A 19 -4.03 -8.79 11.26
N ILE A 20 -2.99 -8.31 11.94
CA ILE A 20 -3.17 -7.24 12.92
C ILE A 20 -3.66 -6.02 12.13
N LEU A 21 -4.96 -5.79 12.14
CA LEU A 21 -5.60 -4.64 11.52
C LEU A 21 -5.96 -3.62 12.63
N PRO A 22 -5.90 -2.31 12.35
CA PRO A 22 -6.52 -1.34 13.25
C PRO A 22 -8.00 -1.67 13.45
N LEU A 23 -8.52 -1.48 14.67
CA LEU A 23 -9.88 -1.89 15.06
C LEU A 23 -10.96 -1.37 14.09
N ASP A 24 -10.87 -0.11 13.68
CA ASP A 24 -11.81 0.50 12.72
C ASP A 24 -11.86 -0.25 11.38
N ARG A 25 -10.71 -0.76 10.92
CA ARG A 25 -10.59 -1.51 9.67
C ARG A 25 -11.13 -2.93 9.80
N ALA A 26 -10.91 -3.57 10.95
CA ALA A 26 -11.50 -4.87 11.23
C ALA A 26 -13.03 -4.78 11.24
N THR A 27 -13.58 -3.74 11.87
CA THR A 27 -15.04 -3.46 11.87
C THR A 27 -15.60 -3.23 10.47
N GLN A 28 -14.93 -2.40 9.65
CA GLN A 28 -15.33 -2.17 8.26
C GLN A 28 -15.36 -3.48 7.45
N LEU A 29 -14.31 -4.29 7.54
CA LEU A 29 -14.24 -5.57 6.83
C LEU A 29 -15.28 -6.58 7.34
N ALA A 30 -15.51 -6.64 8.65
CA ALA A 30 -16.54 -7.49 9.25
C ALA A 30 -17.94 -7.12 8.74
N SER A 31 -18.21 -5.83 8.47
CA SER A 31 -19.47 -5.40 7.86
C SER A 31 -19.56 -5.71 6.36
N LEU A 32 -18.44 -5.68 5.64
CA LEU A 32 -18.39 -5.89 4.19
C LEU A 32 -18.45 -7.37 3.78
N LEU A 33 -17.75 -8.23 4.53
CA LEU A 33 -17.57 -9.64 4.20
C LEU A 33 -18.73 -10.50 4.70
N SER A 34 -19.22 -11.39 3.84
CA SER A 34 -20.17 -12.43 4.26
C SER A 34 -19.48 -13.48 5.13
N ASP A 35 -20.27 -14.32 5.80
CA ASP A 35 -19.73 -15.44 6.57
C ASP A 35 -18.98 -16.42 5.65
N ASP A 36 -19.49 -16.63 4.44
CA ASP A 36 -18.87 -17.48 3.42
C ASP A 36 -17.53 -16.91 2.91
N ASP A 37 -17.41 -15.58 2.78
CA ASP A 37 -16.14 -14.93 2.43
C ASP A 37 -15.10 -15.17 3.53
N ILE A 38 -15.51 -15.05 4.80
CA ILE A 38 -14.61 -15.25 5.95
C ILE A 38 -14.19 -16.72 6.05
N GLU A 39 -15.10 -17.67 5.81
CA GLU A 39 -14.74 -19.08 5.76
C GLU A 39 -13.80 -19.38 4.58
N THR A 40 -14.02 -18.77 3.42
CA THR A 40 -13.12 -18.88 2.27
C THR A 40 -11.72 -18.33 2.61
N LEU A 41 -11.62 -17.18 3.28
CA LEU A 41 -10.34 -16.62 3.72
C LEU A 41 -9.62 -17.53 4.73
N ARG A 42 -10.35 -18.12 5.66
CA ARG A 42 -9.84 -19.11 6.62
C ARG A 42 -9.34 -20.37 5.92
N HIS A 43 -10.10 -20.88 4.96
CA HIS A 43 -9.70 -22.03 4.17
C HIS A 43 -8.41 -21.74 3.40
N LEU A 44 -8.31 -20.59 2.75
CA LEU A 44 -7.10 -20.17 2.02
C LEU A 44 -5.88 -20.01 2.95
N ALA A 45 -6.09 -19.47 4.16
CA ALA A 45 -5.05 -19.40 5.17
C ALA A 45 -4.55 -20.79 5.57
N LYS A 46 -5.46 -21.74 5.82
CA LYS A 46 -5.13 -23.14 6.14
C LYS A 46 -4.44 -23.88 4.99
N ALA A 47 -4.85 -23.59 3.75
CA ALA A 47 -4.29 -24.18 2.53
C ALA A 47 -2.89 -23.65 2.18
N GLY A 48 -2.31 -22.78 3.01
CA GLY A 48 -0.93 -22.32 2.88
C GLY A 48 -0.77 -21.00 2.12
N MET A 49 -1.85 -20.22 1.93
CA MET A 49 -1.69 -18.82 1.49
C MET A 49 -0.82 -18.08 2.52
N GLY A 50 0.30 -17.54 2.07
CA GLY A 50 1.22 -16.84 2.96
C GLY A 50 0.53 -15.67 3.68
N ALA A 51 0.80 -15.51 4.99
CA ALA A 51 0.19 -14.47 5.82
C ALA A 51 0.34 -13.04 5.24
N ASN A 52 1.39 -12.79 4.46
CA ASN A 52 1.57 -11.51 3.76
C ASN A 52 0.55 -11.29 2.64
N SER A 53 0.24 -12.32 1.85
CA SER A 53 -0.76 -12.24 0.78
C SER A 53 -2.16 -12.02 1.34
N LEU A 54 -2.49 -12.73 2.43
CA LEU A 54 -3.76 -12.57 3.12
C LEU A 54 -3.91 -11.17 3.71
N ARG A 55 -2.87 -10.66 4.40
CA ARG A 55 -2.82 -9.28 4.91
C ARG A 55 -2.93 -8.25 3.78
N ALA A 56 -2.27 -8.48 2.65
CA ALA A 56 -2.34 -7.58 1.50
C ALA A 56 -3.74 -7.54 0.87
N LEU A 57 -4.42 -8.69 0.80
CA LEU A 57 -5.80 -8.79 0.34
C LEU A 57 -6.76 -8.04 1.27
N MET A 58 -6.75 -8.33 2.57
CA MET A 58 -7.61 -7.61 3.54
C MET A 58 -7.31 -6.12 3.58
N SER A 59 -6.04 -5.72 3.48
CA SER A 59 -5.69 -4.30 3.41
C SER A 59 -6.24 -3.61 2.16
N ASP A 60 -6.28 -4.31 1.02
CA ASP A 60 -6.84 -3.74 -0.21
C ASP A 60 -8.35 -3.63 -0.15
N LEU A 61 -9.03 -4.59 0.48
CA LEU A 61 -10.47 -4.54 0.68
C LEU A 61 -10.88 -3.42 1.63
N GLY A 62 -10.17 -3.26 2.75
CA GLY A 62 -10.43 -2.15 3.66
C GLY A 62 -10.18 -0.80 2.98
N TYR A 63 -9.19 -0.72 2.08
CA TYR A 63 -8.99 0.47 1.26
C TYR A 63 -10.13 0.71 0.27
N LEU A 64 -10.58 -0.32 -0.46
CA LEU A 64 -11.65 -0.21 -1.46
C LEU A 64 -12.97 0.22 -0.80
N GLU A 65 -13.28 -0.35 0.37
CA GLU A 65 -14.45 0.01 1.17
C GLU A 65 -14.39 1.47 1.63
N GLY A 66 -13.30 1.89 2.27
CA GLY A 66 -13.13 3.28 2.69
C GLY A 66 -13.15 4.25 1.50
N TRP A 67 -12.62 3.85 0.35
CA TRP A 67 -12.71 4.66 -0.87
C TRP A 67 -14.14 4.74 -1.41
N ALA A 68 -14.91 3.65 -1.40
CA ALA A 68 -16.30 3.69 -1.83
C ALA A 68 -17.12 4.60 -0.91
N LEU A 69 -17.00 4.44 0.40
CA LEU A 69 -17.65 5.32 1.38
C LEU A 69 -17.28 6.79 1.17
N ALA A 70 -16.01 7.09 0.94
CA ALA A 70 -15.57 8.47 0.70
C ALA A 70 -16.02 9.01 -0.67
N ALA A 71 -15.97 8.21 -1.73
CA ALA A 71 -16.14 8.69 -3.11
C ALA A 71 -17.59 8.62 -3.63
N ILE A 72 -18.42 7.73 -3.08
CA ILE A 72 -19.83 7.56 -3.48
C ILE A 72 -20.80 7.57 -2.29
N GLY A 73 -20.31 7.63 -1.05
CA GLY A 73 -21.15 7.73 0.16
C GLY A 73 -21.79 6.41 0.59
N THR A 74 -21.51 5.31 -0.11
CA THR A 74 -22.08 3.98 0.14
C THR A 74 -20.99 2.93 0.30
N PRO A 75 -21.26 1.82 1.00
CA PRO A 75 -20.39 0.64 1.01
C PRO A 75 -20.06 0.16 -0.41
N LEU A 76 -18.97 -0.60 -0.53
CA LEU A 76 -18.54 -1.16 -1.82
C LEU A 76 -19.68 -1.99 -2.44
N PRO A 77 -20.17 -1.65 -3.64
CA PRO A 77 -21.32 -2.33 -4.23
C PRO A 77 -20.95 -3.68 -4.83
N TRP A 78 -21.93 -4.57 -4.85
CA TRP A 78 -21.83 -5.93 -5.39
C TRP A 78 -23.07 -6.18 -6.28
N PRO A 79 -22.92 -6.40 -7.60
CA PRO A 79 -21.69 -6.39 -8.37
C PRO A 79 -21.11 -4.96 -8.57
N ALA A 80 -19.81 -4.88 -8.78
CA ALA A 80 -19.11 -3.63 -9.08
C ALA A 80 -19.51 -3.09 -10.47
N PRO A 81 -20.16 -1.91 -10.55
CA PRO A 81 -20.55 -1.36 -11.84
C PRO A 81 -19.33 -0.78 -12.58
N GLN A 82 -19.36 -0.84 -13.92
CA GLN A 82 -18.21 -0.51 -14.75
C GLN A 82 -17.72 0.93 -14.57
N ASP A 83 -18.66 1.87 -14.45
CA ASP A 83 -18.41 3.29 -14.21
C ASP A 83 -17.69 3.53 -12.88
N LEU A 84 -18.02 2.77 -11.83
CA LEU A 84 -17.33 2.85 -10.55
C LEU A 84 -15.89 2.34 -10.66
N ILE A 85 -15.65 1.27 -11.42
CA ILE A 85 -14.28 0.77 -11.65
C ILE A 85 -13.47 1.80 -12.44
N LEU A 86 -14.06 2.42 -13.47
CA LEU A 86 -13.40 3.50 -14.22
C LEU A 86 -13.15 4.74 -13.35
N LYS A 87 -14.09 5.09 -12.45
CA LYS A 87 -13.92 6.16 -11.45
C LYS A 87 -12.77 5.85 -10.51
N PHE A 88 -12.66 4.60 -10.03
CA PHE A 88 -11.54 4.15 -9.21
C PHE A 88 -10.21 4.37 -9.94
N ILE A 89 -10.09 3.88 -11.18
CA ILE A 89 -8.88 4.04 -12.00
C ILE A 89 -8.53 5.52 -12.16
N ALA A 90 -9.52 6.35 -12.52
CA ALA A 90 -9.32 7.79 -12.70
C ALA A 90 -8.87 8.48 -11.41
N HIS A 91 -9.48 8.18 -10.26
CA HIS A 91 -9.08 8.74 -8.96
C HIS A 91 -7.61 8.42 -8.63
N HIS A 92 -7.13 7.23 -9.01
CA HIS A 92 -5.86 6.71 -8.51
C HIS A 92 -4.70 6.89 -9.48
N LEU A 93 -4.96 6.95 -10.79
CA LEU A 93 -3.91 7.02 -11.81
C LEU A 93 -3.81 8.38 -12.50
N TRP A 94 -4.76 9.29 -12.26
CA TRP A 94 -4.68 10.63 -12.82
C TRP A 94 -3.55 11.42 -12.16
N ASP A 95 -2.67 11.97 -12.99
CA ASP A 95 -1.62 12.89 -12.58
C ASP A 95 -1.86 14.26 -13.24
N PRO A 96 -2.21 15.31 -12.48
CA PRO A 96 -2.41 16.65 -13.03
C PRO A 96 -1.11 17.26 -13.59
N SER A 97 0.06 16.81 -13.13
CA SER A 97 1.36 17.32 -13.60
C SER A 97 1.80 16.71 -14.93
N ALA A 98 1.26 15.54 -15.29
CA ALA A 98 1.53 14.90 -16.57
C ALA A 98 0.84 15.60 -17.76
N THR A 99 -0.28 16.30 -17.52
CA THR A 99 -1.01 17.07 -18.56
C THR A 99 -0.30 18.38 -18.91
N SER A 100 0.45 18.98 -17.96
CA SER A 100 1.19 20.23 -18.17
C SER A 100 2.42 20.07 -19.06
N ALA A 101 2.88 18.83 -19.32
CA ALA A 101 4.13 18.55 -20.01
C ALA A 101 3.99 18.25 -21.51
N GLU A 102 2.78 18.17 -22.08
CA GLU A 102 2.62 17.91 -23.52
C GLU A 102 1.23 18.28 -24.05
N VAL A 103 1.08 19.53 -24.48
CA VAL A 103 0.27 19.88 -25.67
C VAL A 103 1.11 20.88 -26.47
N PRO A 104 1.65 20.50 -27.65
CA PRO A 104 2.17 21.51 -28.56
C PRO A 104 1.00 22.38 -28.99
N ALA A 105 1.08 23.67 -28.69
CA ALA A 105 0.07 24.69 -28.94
C ALA A 105 -0.13 25.04 -30.43
N ALA A 106 -0.14 24.05 -31.32
CA ALA A 106 -0.29 24.26 -32.74
C ALA A 106 -1.13 23.14 -33.36
N THR A 107 -2.47 23.29 -33.36
CA THR A 107 -3.42 22.80 -34.39
C THR A 107 -4.89 23.09 -34.05
N VAL A 108 -5.21 24.29 -33.58
CA VAL A 108 -6.60 24.81 -33.65
C VAL A 108 -6.54 26.32 -33.85
N ALA A 109 -6.08 26.70 -35.04
CA ALA A 109 -6.25 28.05 -35.58
C ALA A 109 -6.57 27.89 -37.07
N ALA A 110 -7.86 28.02 -37.37
CA ALA A 110 -8.58 28.04 -38.66
C ALA A 110 -9.76 27.08 -38.49
N GLU A 111 -11.03 27.49 -38.53
CA GLU A 111 -11.63 28.48 -39.41
C GLU A 111 -12.64 29.36 -38.65
N VAL A 112 -12.53 30.66 -38.86
CA VAL A 112 -13.60 31.62 -38.61
C VAL A 112 -14.03 32.11 -39.98
N SER A 113 -15.24 31.75 -40.40
CA SER A 113 -15.98 32.47 -41.44
C SER A 113 -17.44 32.56 -41.02
N ALA A 114 -17.93 33.79 -41.09
CA ALA A 114 -19.21 34.27 -40.60
C ALA A 114 -20.40 33.72 -41.41
N GLU A 115 -21.57 33.59 -40.77
CA GLU A 115 -22.67 34.56 -40.90
C GLU A 115 -23.93 34.11 -40.14
N ASN A 116 -24.61 35.12 -39.57
CA ASN A 116 -26.03 35.22 -39.23
C ASN A 116 -26.64 34.46 -38.04
N GLY A 117 -27.27 35.25 -37.17
CA GLY A 117 -28.56 34.89 -36.58
C GLY A 117 -28.59 34.73 -35.07
N MET A 118 -29.02 35.81 -34.40
CA MET A 118 -29.76 35.83 -33.12
C MET A 118 -30.43 34.49 -32.75
N VAL A 119 -30.29 34.04 -31.49
CA VAL A 119 -31.36 33.46 -30.62
C VAL A 119 -30.75 32.89 -29.32
N VAL A 120 -31.19 33.49 -28.20
CA VAL A 120 -31.57 32.89 -26.90
C VAL A 120 -30.61 31.90 -26.21
N GLY A 121 -30.12 32.34 -25.05
CA GLY A 121 -30.11 31.60 -23.79
C GLY A 121 -29.59 30.16 -23.79
N THR A 122 -28.40 29.96 -23.23
CA THR A 122 -28.15 28.92 -22.21
C THR A 122 -26.75 29.15 -21.68
N GLY A 123 -26.64 29.41 -20.37
CA GLY A 123 -25.36 29.41 -19.68
C GLY A 123 -24.78 28.00 -19.77
N ALA A 124 -23.93 27.76 -20.75
CA ALA A 124 -23.11 26.58 -20.84
C ALA A 124 -22.19 26.60 -19.61
N LYS A 125 -22.63 25.94 -18.53
CA LYS A 125 -21.75 25.55 -17.43
C LYS A 125 -20.68 24.68 -18.07
N THR A 126 -19.52 25.27 -18.37
CA THR A 126 -18.32 24.53 -18.74
C THR A 126 -18.02 23.62 -17.55
N LYS A 127 -18.49 22.37 -17.62
CA LYS A 127 -18.27 21.36 -16.60
C LYS A 127 -16.77 21.14 -16.56
N THR A 128 -16.08 21.82 -15.64
CA THR A 128 -14.68 21.59 -15.35
C THR A 128 -14.60 20.11 -15.00
N ARG A 129 -14.11 19.29 -15.94
CA ARG A 129 -13.90 17.86 -15.67
C ARG A 129 -12.74 17.83 -14.69
N THR A 130 -13.06 17.86 -13.41
CA THR A 130 -12.12 17.65 -12.31
C THR A 130 -11.67 16.20 -12.43
N HIS A 131 -10.58 16.01 -13.15
CA HIS A 131 -9.96 14.71 -13.32
C HIS A 131 -9.15 14.37 -12.06
N GLY A 132 -9.15 13.10 -11.67
CA GLY A 132 -8.44 12.62 -10.48
C GLY A 132 -9.29 12.54 -9.20
N MET A 133 -8.65 12.19 -8.09
CA MET A 133 -9.31 12.04 -6.80
C MET A 133 -9.67 13.43 -6.24
N PRO A 134 -10.95 13.69 -5.93
CA PRO A 134 -11.36 14.91 -5.24
C PRO A 134 -10.64 15.08 -3.90
N GLN A 135 -10.41 16.33 -3.50
CA GLN A 135 -9.60 16.64 -2.30
C GLN A 135 -10.27 16.15 -1.01
N ASP A 136 -11.59 16.30 -0.89
CA ASP A 136 -12.43 15.79 0.19
C ASP A 136 -12.33 14.27 0.33
N VAL A 137 -12.35 13.55 -0.79
CA VAL A 137 -12.16 12.08 -0.80
C VAL A 137 -10.76 11.72 -0.32
N ALA A 138 -9.74 12.44 -0.80
CA ALA A 138 -8.35 12.18 -0.42
C ALA A 138 -8.06 12.53 1.05
N GLU A 139 -8.69 13.57 1.59
CA GLU A 139 -8.62 13.97 3.00
C GLU A 139 -9.30 12.92 3.88
N THR A 140 -10.52 12.51 3.55
CA THR A 140 -11.23 11.44 4.26
C THR A 140 -10.40 10.16 4.34
N LEU A 141 -9.79 9.76 3.22
CA LEU A 141 -8.92 8.57 3.19
C LEU A 141 -7.62 8.73 3.97
N ARG A 142 -7.09 9.96 4.09
CA ARG A 142 -5.91 10.26 4.90
C ARG A 142 -6.23 10.23 6.39
N ASP A 143 -7.37 10.79 6.78
CA ASP A 143 -7.84 10.82 8.17
C ASP A 143 -8.13 9.40 8.68
N GLN A 144 -8.64 8.52 7.81
CA GLN A 144 -8.81 7.09 8.08
C GLN A 144 -7.50 6.28 8.02
N GLY A 145 -6.36 6.91 7.70
CA GLY A 145 -5.07 6.26 7.56
C GLY A 145 -4.97 5.25 6.39
N LEU A 146 -5.87 5.34 5.41
CA LEU A 146 -5.94 4.47 4.22
C LEU A 146 -5.06 4.98 3.08
N LEU A 147 -4.90 6.30 2.96
CA LEU A 147 -4.09 6.94 1.92
C LEU A 147 -2.84 7.58 2.54
N ARG A 148 -1.66 7.15 2.09
CA ARG A 148 -0.36 7.71 2.53
C ARG A 148 0.31 8.60 1.48
N SER A 149 0.08 8.32 0.20
CA SER A 149 0.71 9.05 -0.91
C SER A 149 -0.06 10.33 -1.23
N LYS A 150 0.68 11.41 -1.50
CA LYS A 150 0.11 12.69 -1.97
C LYS A 150 -0.11 12.75 -3.48
N GLY A 151 0.46 11.81 -4.24
CA GLY A 151 0.38 11.73 -5.70
C GLY A 151 -0.33 10.46 -6.20
N PRO A 152 -0.37 10.25 -7.53
CA PRO A 152 -1.00 9.09 -8.12
C PRO A 152 -0.39 7.78 -7.60
N HIS A 153 -1.21 6.75 -7.51
CA HIS A 153 -0.75 5.42 -7.17
C HIS A 153 0.07 4.82 -8.30
N ALA A 154 0.98 3.90 -7.98
CA ALA A 154 1.61 3.10 -9.00
C ALA A 154 0.56 2.26 -9.75
N PRO A 155 0.62 2.12 -11.09
CA PRO A 155 -0.32 1.29 -11.84
C PRO A 155 -0.42 -0.14 -11.29
N ALA A 156 0.71 -0.72 -10.88
CA ALA A 156 0.76 -2.05 -10.24
C ALA A 156 -0.06 -2.12 -8.93
N THR A 157 -0.16 -1.02 -8.18
CA THR A 157 -1.00 -0.96 -6.97
C THR A 157 -2.47 -0.96 -7.32
N VAL A 158 -2.87 -0.22 -8.35
CA VAL A 158 -4.27 -0.19 -8.83
C VAL A 158 -4.65 -1.54 -9.43
N GLU A 159 -3.79 -2.13 -10.25
CA GLU A 159 -3.98 -3.47 -10.82
C GLU A 159 -4.16 -4.54 -9.74
N ARG A 160 -3.30 -4.54 -8.71
CA ARG A 160 -3.41 -5.46 -7.56
C ARG A 160 -4.76 -5.32 -6.86
N ARG A 161 -5.22 -4.09 -6.60
CA ARG A 161 -6.52 -3.83 -5.95
C ARG A 161 -7.69 -4.30 -6.82
N LEU A 162 -7.66 -4.05 -8.12
CA LEU A 162 -8.68 -4.54 -9.06
C LEU A 162 -8.70 -6.08 -9.12
N ALA A 163 -7.53 -6.73 -9.08
CA ALA A 163 -7.44 -8.19 -9.05
C ALA A 163 -8.02 -8.79 -7.75
N HIS A 164 -7.75 -8.17 -6.60
CA HIS A 164 -8.36 -8.59 -5.33
C HIS A 164 -9.87 -8.36 -5.31
N TRP A 165 -10.34 -7.22 -5.84
CA TRP A 165 -11.77 -6.94 -5.96
C TRP A 165 -12.49 -7.95 -6.86
N SER A 166 -11.89 -8.29 -8.00
CA SER A 166 -12.39 -9.31 -8.93
C SER A 166 -12.37 -10.72 -8.32
N THR A 167 -11.36 -11.03 -7.48
CA THR A 167 -11.29 -12.33 -6.80
C THR A 167 -12.46 -12.55 -5.86
N LEU A 168 -12.84 -11.54 -5.10
CA LEU A 168 -14.01 -11.61 -4.21
C LEU A 168 -15.34 -11.72 -4.97
N HIS A 169 -15.45 -11.06 -6.13
CA HIS A 169 -16.61 -11.25 -7.01
C HIS A 169 -16.75 -12.71 -7.43
N ARG A 170 -15.65 -13.36 -7.80
CA ARG A 170 -15.65 -14.79 -8.15
C ARG A 170 -16.04 -15.68 -6.98
N TRP A 171 -15.62 -15.37 -5.75
CA TRP A 171 -16.03 -16.13 -4.56
C TRP A 171 -17.53 -16.05 -4.30
N ARG A 172 -18.14 -14.90 -4.64
CA ARG A 172 -19.59 -14.68 -4.53
C ARG A 172 -20.37 -15.09 -5.78
N GLU A 173 -19.73 -15.76 -6.74
CA GLU A 173 -20.33 -16.16 -8.02
C GLU A 173 -20.93 -14.97 -8.81
N LEU A 174 -20.34 -13.78 -8.65
CA LEU A 174 -20.76 -12.56 -9.33
C LEU A 174 -19.83 -12.22 -10.50
N ASP A 175 -20.42 -11.86 -11.63
CA ASP A 175 -19.70 -11.30 -12.77
C ASP A 175 -19.61 -9.78 -12.66
N GLY A 176 -18.46 -9.29 -12.19
CA GLY A 176 -18.16 -7.85 -12.22
C GLY A 176 -17.63 -7.40 -13.58
N ALA A 177 -17.79 -6.12 -13.92
CA ALA A 177 -17.37 -5.57 -15.22
C ALA A 177 -15.85 -5.44 -15.42
N PHE A 178 -15.02 -6.06 -14.56
CA PHE A 178 -13.55 -5.98 -14.52
C PHE A 178 -12.88 -6.38 -15.85
N GLY A 179 -13.50 -7.30 -16.60
CA GLY A 179 -13.00 -7.76 -17.90
C GLY A 179 -13.35 -6.86 -19.09
N SER A 180 -14.02 -5.73 -18.89
CA SER A 180 -14.45 -4.87 -20.00
C SER A 180 -13.26 -4.29 -20.79
N THR A 181 -13.45 -4.13 -22.10
CA THR A 181 -12.44 -3.56 -23.01
C THR A 181 -12.03 -2.15 -22.59
N GLN A 182 -12.96 -1.39 -22.02
CA GLN A 182 -12.74 -0.03 -21.54
C GLN A 182 -11.79 0.00 -20.32
N ILE A 183 -11.98 -0.90 -19.34
CA ILE A 183 -11.08 -0.99 -18.18
C ILE A 183 -9.67 -1.40 -18.61
N ARG A 184 -9.56 -2.39 -19.49
CA ARG A 184 -8.25 -2.81 -20.04
C ARG A 184 -7.58 -1.68 -20.83
N ALA A 185 -8.34 -0.89 -21.58
CA ALA A 185 -7.81 0.27 -22.30
C ALA A 185 -7.33 1.37 -21.33
N ALA A 186 -8.13 1.69 -20.31
CA ALA A 186 -7.78 2.68 -19.29
C ALA A 186 -6.49 2.30 -18.55
N MET A 187 -6.36 1.04 -18.11
CA MET A 187 -5.13 0.56 -17.45
C MET A 187 -3.92 0.61 -18.38
N ARG A 188 -4.05 0.18 -19.63
CA ARG A 188 -2.93 0.24 -20.61
C ARG A 188 -2.45 1.67 -20.84
N LEU A 189 -3.38 2.62 -20.97
CA LEU A 189 -3.03 4.04 -21.14
C LEU A 189 -2.30 4.57 -19.90
N ALA A 190 -2.80 4.26 -18.71
CA ALA A 190 -2.19 4.71 -17.46
C ALA A 190 -0.80 4.11 -17.21
N VAL A 191 -0.61 2.82 -17.51
CA VAL A 191 0.71 2.15 -17.44
C VAL A 191 1.70 2.85 -18.37
N ARG A 192 1.30 3.13 -19.62
CA ARG A 192 2.16 3.84 -20.59
C ARG A 192 2.60 5.23 -20.08
N VAL A 193 1.69 5.98 -19.47
CA VAL A 193 2.01 7.31 -18.89
C VAL A 193 2.98 7.16 -17.71
N ALA A 194 2.78 6.14 -16.87
CA ALA A 194 3.61 5.88 -15.70
C ALA A 194 4.99 5.24 -16.00
N ASP A 195 5.14 4.62 -17.17
CA ASP A 195 6.40 4.00 -17.64
C ASP A 195 7.36 4.99 -18.31
N ARG A 196 7.07 6.31 -18.26
CA ARG A 196 8.11 7.35 -18.42
C ARG A 196 9.27 7.04 -17.46
N PRO A 197 10.54 7.25 -17.88
CA PRO A 197 11.71 6.60 -17.29
C PRO A 197 11.74 6.75 -15.77
N ARG A 198 11.60 5.61 -15.08
CA ARG A 198 11.44 5.56 -13.63
C ARG A 198 12.80 5.82 -12.96
N GLY A 199 12.79 6.74 -11.99
CA GLY A 199 13.90 6.90 -11.06
C GLY A 199 14.13 5.65 -10.20
N ARG A 200 15.27 5.61 -9.50
CA ARG A 200 15.66 4.50 -8.62
C ARG A 200 14.55 4.11 -7.63
N LYS A 201 14.35 2.81 -7.38
CA LYS A 201 13.30 2.26 -6.48
C LYS A 201 13.39 2.78 -5.03
N SER A 202 14.58 3.16 -4.57
CA SER A 202 14.79 3.84 -3.29
C SER A 202 15.64 5.09 -3.53
N GLN A 203 15.22 6.21 -2.95
CA GLN A 203 16.02 7.45 -2.89
C GLN A 203 17.23 7.30 -1.94
N LYS A 204 17.17 6.35 -1.01
CA LYS A 204 18.24 6.01 -0.06
C LYS A 204 18.52 4.51 -0.15
N ALA A 205 19.16 4.08 -1.24
CA ALA A 205 19.64 2.71 -1.32
C ALA A 205 20.73 2.51 -0.25
N ILE A 206 20.73 1.38 0.45
CA ILE A 206 21.88 1.00 1.27
C ILE A 206 22.99 0.71 0.28
N THR A 207 23.99 1.58 0.25
CA THR A 207 25.21 1.45 -0.55
C THR A 207 26.27 0.71 0.27
N LEU A 208 27.36 0.31 -0.39
CA LEU A 208 28.42 -0.46 0.27
C LEU A 208 29.03 0.28 1.46
N ASP A 209 29.25 1.59 1.34
CA ASP A 209 29.75 2.46 2.40
C ASP A 209 28.83 2.50 3.62
N VAL A 210 27.51 2.52 3.42
CA VAL A 210 26.52 2.45 4.51
C VAL A 210 26.51 1.05 5.15
N LEU A 211 26.65 -0.01 4.35
CA LEU A 211 26.76 -1.37 4.87
C LEU A 211 28.01 -1.54 5.73
N GLU A 212 29.17 -1.06 5.28
CA GLU A 212 30.43 -1.13 6.02
C GLU A 212 30.32 -0.45 7.40
N GLN A 213 29.67 0.72 7.45
CA GLN A 213 29.39 1.40 8.73
C GLN A 213 28.49 0.57 9.65
N LEU A 214 27.47 -0.10 9.11
CA LEU A 214 26.59 -0.97 9.91
C LEU A 214 27.33 -2.22 10.40
N LEU A 215 28.16 -2.84 9.56
CA LEU A 215 28.94 -4.03 9.95
C LEU A 215 29.96 -3.72 11.05
N ALA A 216 30.53 -2.52 11.05
CA ALA A 216 31.41 -2.06 12.13
C ALA A 216 30.69 -2.04 13.50
N THR A 217 29.38 -1.74 13.53
CA THR A 217 28.59 -1.80 14.78
C THR A 217 28.36 -3.22 15.28
N CYS A 218 28.45 -4.22 14.40
CA CYS A 218 28.37 -5.64 14.75
C CYS A 218 29.73 -6.23 15.15
N GLU A 219 30.83 -5.47 15.09
CA GLU A 219 32.16 -5.91 15.55
C GLU A 219 32.51 -5.33 16.94
N THR A 220 31.74 -4.33 17.40
CA THR A 220 31.94 -3.56 18.64
C THR A 220 31.58 -4.28 19.95
N ALA A 221 31.70 -5.59 20.03
CA ALA A 221 31.94 -6.22 21.33
C ALA A 221 33.43 -6.07 21.74
N ALA A 222 34.36 -5.85 20.81
CA ALA A 222 35.80 -5.91 21.10
C ALA A 222 36.49 -4.56 21.44
N MET A 223 35.79 -3.41 21.42
CA MET A 223 36.36 -2.12 21.81
C MET A 223 35.48 -1.41 22.85
N ALA A 224 36.17 -0.83 23.84
CA ALA A 224 35.70 -0.26 25.10
C ALA A 224 34.69 0.93 24.95
N PRO A 225 34.13 1.45 26.06
CA PRO A 225 32.76 1.95 26.13
C PRO A 225 32.59 3.31 25.45
N MET A 226 31.68 3.38 24.47
CA MET A 226 31.05 4.64 24.10
C MET A 226 29.93 4.92 25.10
N GLY A 227 30.14 5.93 25.94
CA GLY A 227 29.08 6.50 26.76
C GLY A 227 27.88 6.89 25.87
N HIS A 228 26.69 6.64 26.40
CA HIS A 228 25.37 6.97 25.84
C HIS A 228 24.66 5.88 25.03
N LEU A 229 24.43 4.72 25.65
CA LEU A 229 23.15 4.04 25.45
C LEU A 229 22.15 4.64 26.45
N ARG A 230 21.22 5.46 25.95
CA ARG A 230 20.11 6.01 26.74
C ARG A 230 19.16 4.88 27.13
N ASP A 231 18.98 4.68 28.43
CA ASP A 231 17.88 3.91 29.01
C ASP A 231 16.54 4.66 28.73
N PRO A 232 15.38 3.99 28.54
CA PRO A 232 14.10 4.65 28.25
C PRO A 232 13.60 5.59 29.37
N HIS A 233 14.27 5.62 30.53
CA HIS A 233 13.83 6.36 31.72
C HIS A 233 14.78 7.45 32.23
N ASN A 234 15.78 7.88 31.43
CA ASN A 234 16.56 9.12 31.64
C ASN A 234 16.97 9.42 33.11
N LYS A 235 17.68 8.49 33.77
CA LYS A 235 18.36 8.76 35.05
C LYS A 235 19.87 8.62 34.88
N LEU A 236 20.62 9.65 35.32
CA LEU A 236 22.08 9.59 35.40
C LEU A 236 22.48 8.64 36.53
N VAL A 237 23.16 7.54 36.18
CA VAL A 237 23.89 6.72 37.15
C VAL A 237 25.37 7.12 37.04
N GLN A 238 25.95 7.57 38.15
CA GLN A 238 27.38 7.88 38.27
C GLN A 238 28.22 6.60 38.08
N GLN A 239 29.23 6.68 37.22
CA GLN A 239 30.19 5.61 36.98
C GLN A 239 31.20 5.53 38.12
N SER A 240 31.13 4.48 38.93
CA SER A 240 32.23 4.04 39.77
C SER A 240 32.78 2.73 39.22
N SER A 241 34.01 2.82 38.68
CA SER A 241 35.00 1.76 38.47
C SER A 241 34.51 0.31 38.51
N LEU A 242 34.47 -0.36 37.34
CA LEU A 242 34.50 -1.81 37.26
C LEU A 242 35.33 -2.22 36.03
N ASP A 243 36.29 -3.11 36.26
CA ASP A 243 37.06 -3.85 35.26
C ASP A 243 36.16 -4.36 34.12
N PRO A 244 36.63 -4.34 32.86
CA PRO A 244 35.93 -5.00 31.77
C PRO A 244 36.07 -6.51 31.94
N GLY A 245 35.18 -7.10 32.74
CA GLY A 245 34.97 -8.55 32.78
C GLY A 245 34.64 -9.09 31.39
N PRO A 246 34.84 -10.40 31.15
CA PRO A 246 34.63 -11.00 29.84
C PRO A 246 33.21 -10.74 29.37
N LEU A 247 33.09 -10.12 28.18
CA LEU A 247 31.81 -9.74 27.59
C LEU A 247 30.85 -10.93 27.56
N ASN A 248 29.60 -10.67 27.93
CA ASN A 248 28.52 -11.64 27.96
C ASN A 248 28.42 -12.38 26.60
N PRO A 249 28.51 -13.72 26.56
CA PRO A 249 28.47 -14.50 25.32
C PRO A 249 27.19 -14.30 24.50
N LEU A 250 26.09 -13.85 25.13
CA LEU A 250 24.84 -13.51 24.43
C LEU A 250 24.97 -12.28 23.53
N VAL A 251 25.82 -11.31 23.90
CA VAL A 251 26.07 -10.10 23.08
C VAL A 251 26.80 -10.49 21.80
N ARG A 252 27.79 -11.39 21.88
CA ARG A 252 28.53 -11.87 20.70
C ARG A 252 27.65 -12.62 19.69
N LEU A 253 26.65 -13.38 20.15
CA LEU A 253 25.76 -14.13 19.25
C LEU A 253 24.80 -13.22 18.49
N VAL A 254 24.31 -12.16 19.14
CA VAL A 254 23.46 -11.15 18.50
C VAL A 254 24.23 -10.43 17.40
N ASP A 255 25.47 -10.05 17.68
CA ASP A 255 26.36 -9.38 16.73
C ASP A 255 26.64 -10.23 15.47
N VAL A 256 26.96 -11.51 15.66
CA VAL A 256 27.18 -12.46 14.56
C VAL A 256 25.90 -12.64 13.72
N ARG A 257 24.75 -12.75 14.38
CA ARG A 257 23.45 -12.87 13.69
C ARG A 257 23.14 -11.63 12.87
N ASP A 258 23.29 -10.45 13.46
CA ASP A 258 22.92 -9.19 12.81
C ASP A 258 23.88 -8.91 11.63
N ARG A 259 25.17 -9.22 11.78
CA ARG A 259 26.15 -9.23 10.67
C ARG A 259 25.72 -10.14 9.53
N ALA A 260 25.33 -11.38 9.84
CA ALA A 260 24.87 -12.34 8.82
C ALA A 260 23.62 -11.85 8.09
N LEU A 261 22.65 -11.28 8.80
CA LEU A 261 21.43 -10.72 8.20
C LEU A 261 21.74 -9.54 7.26
N LEU A 262 22.63 -8.64 7.67
CA LEU A 262 23.05 -7.49 6.86
C LEU A 262 23.75 -7.93 5.56
N LEU A 263 24.71 -8.86 5.67
CA LEU A 263 25.46 -9.38 4.51
C LEU A 263 24.54 -10.14 3.55
N VAL A 264 23.69 -11.05 4.05
CA VAL A 264 22.77 -11.82 3.21
C VAL A 264 21.75 -10.90 2.54
N GLY A 265 21.20 -9.92 3.26
CA GLY A 265 20.27 -8.95 2.71
C GLY A 265 20.89 -8.10 1.60
N PHE A 266 22.12 -7.65 1.78
CA PHE A 266 22.83 -6.85 0.79
C PHE A 266 23.29 -7.66 -0.43
N ALA A 267 23.96 -8.79 -0.22
CA ALA A 267 24.50 -9.64 -1.28
C ALA A 267 23.40 -10.24 -2.17
N SER A 268 22.19 -10.43 -1.62
CA SER A 268 21.02 -10.90 -2.38
C SER A 268 20.29 -9.80 -3.17
N GLY A 269 20.83 -8.58 -3.23
CA GLY A 269 20.24 -7.46 -3.98
C GLY A 269 19.08 -6.78 -3.25
N GLY A 270 19.07 -6.81 -1.92
CA GLY A 270 18.04 -6.16 -1.11
C GLY A 270 16.73 -6.95 -1.02
N ARG A 271 16.81 -8.25 -0.73
CA ARG A 271 15.63 -9.10 -0.49
C ARG A 271 14.72 -8.51 0.58
N ARG A 272 13.42 -8.78 0.46
CA ARG A 272 12.42 -8.30 1.43
C ARG A 272 12.68 -8.92 2.80
N ARG A 273 12.40 -8.17 3.87
CA ARG A 273 12.53 -8.66 5.25
C ARG A 273 11.86 -10.02 5.46
N SER A 274 10.67 -10.23 4.90
CA SER A 274 9.94 -11.50 5.01
C SER A 274 10.71 -12.68 4.43
N GLU A 275 11.45 -12.49 3.33
CA GLU A 275 12.26 -13.53 2.70
C GLU A 275 13.49 -13.87 3.55
N LEU A 276 14.12 -12.84 4.14
CA LEU A 276 15.25 -13.04 5.04
C LEU A 276 14.83 -13.77 6.32
N THR A 277 13.67 -13.41 6.91
CA THR A 277 13.18 -14.05 8.13
C THR A 277 12.65 -15.46 7.94
N SER A 278 12.22 -15.82 6.72
CA SER A 278 11.72 -17.17 6.42
C SER A 278 12.80 -18.11 5.90
N MET A 279 14.05 -17.64 5.80
CA MET A 279 15.16 -18.43 5.29
C MET A 279 15.44 -19.61 6.21
N ARG A 280 15.62 -20.79 5.63
CA ARG A 280 15.90 -22.04 6.37
C ARG A 280 17.30 -22.52 6.08
N PHE A 281 17.91 -23.18 7.07
CA PHE A 281 19.25 -23.78 6.91
C PHE A 281 19.34 -24.72 5.70
N SER A 282 18.27 -25.44 5.38
CA SER A 282 18.20 -26.34 4.22
C SER A 282 18.34 -25.66 2.86
N GLN A 283 18.33 -24.32 2.79
CA GLN A 283 18.49 -23.54 1.57
C GLN A 283 19.95 -23.11 1.31
N LEU A 284 20.87 -23.44 2.23
CA LEU A 284 22.31 -23.09 2.14
C LEU A 284 23.16 -24.21 1.51
N THR A 285 22.50 -25.26 1.02
CA THR A 285 23.06 -26.48 0.40
C THR A 285 22.34 -26.75 -0.90
#